data_AF-A0A2E7LP32-F1
#
_entry.id   AF-A0A2E7LP32-F1
#
_cell.length_a   1.000
_cell.length_b   1.000
_cell.length_c   1.000
_cell.angle_alpha   90.00
_cell.angle_beta   90.00
_cell.angle_gamma   90.00
#
_symmetry.space_group_name_H-M   'P 1'
#
loop_
_entity.id
_entity.type
_entity.pdbx_description
1 polymer ?
#
loop_
_entity_poly.entity_id
_entity_poly.type
_entity_poly.pdbx_seq_one_letter_code
_entity_poly.pdbx_strand_id
1 'polypeptide(L)' 'MKVGDLVNFYTTAWVFKDSEKRYRNPGMILEKDDSHRQVKYTIMWADGRITTEHNGYIKRVVSS' A
#
# COMPACT_ATOMS: atom_id res chain seq x y z
N MET A 1 -9.00 -4.73 2.79
CA MET A 1 -8.46 -3.78 3.80
C MET A 1 -9.42 -2.61 3.90
N LYS A 2 -9.39 -1.85 5.00
CA LYS A 2 -10.26 -0.69 5.24
C LYS A 2 -9.43 0.57 5.53
N VAL A 3 -10.08 1.73 5.47
CA VAL A 3 -9.50 3.01 5.91
C VAL A 3 -8.99 2.87 7.35
N GLY A 4 -7.78 3.37 7.60
CA GLY A 4 -7.06 3.27 8.87
C GLY A 4 -6.23 2.00 9.05
N ASP A 5 -6.37 0.98 8.19
CA ASP A 5 -5.46 -0.18 8.24
C ASP A 5 -4.03 0.23 7.87
N LEU A 6 -3.06 -0.31 8.61
CA LEU A 6 -1.65 -0.23 8.24
C LEU A 6 -1.30 -1.30 7.22
N VAL A 7 -0.54 -0.90 6.20
CA VAL A 7 -0.12 -1.73 5.09
C VAL A 7 1.35 -1.52 4.78
N ASN A 8 2.00 -2.55 4.26
CA ASN A 8 3.31 -2.45 3.63
C ASN A 8 3.16 -2.55 2.12
N PHE A 9 3.94 -1.76 1.38
CA PHE A 9 4.16 -2.00 -0.03
C PHE A 9 4.87 -3.34 -0.21
N TYR A 10 4.40 -4.14 -1.15
CA TYR A 10 4.87 -5.48 -1.46
C TYR A 10 4.82 -5.71 -2.97
N THR A 11 5.87 -6.30 -3.54
CA THR A 11 5.88 -6.68 -4.96
C THR A 11 6.61 -7.99 -5.15
N THR A 12 6.02 -8.91 -5.93
CA THR A 12 6.67 -10.17 -6.32
C THR A 12 7.62 -10.00 -7.51
N ALA A 13 7.53 -8.86 -8.21
CA ALA A 13 8.35 -8.60 -9.38
C ALA A 13 9.75 -8.18 -8.94
N TRP A 14 10.73 -9.05 -9.21
CA TRP A 14 12.14 -8.86 -8.83
C TRP A 14 12.77 -7.55 -9.37
N VAL A 15 12.23 -7.02 -10.47
CA VAL A 15 12.63 -5.72 -11.05
C VAL A 15 12.33 -4.54 -10.09
N PHE A 16 11.35 -4.70 -9.20
CA PHE A 16 10.94 -3.69 -8.22
C PHE A 16 11.44 -4.02 -6.81
N LYS A 17 12.43 -4.90 -6.65
CA LYS A 17 13.02 -5.22 -5.34
C LYS A 17 13.62 -3.99 -4.64
N ASP A 18 14.09 -3.00 -5.41
CA ASP A 18 14.51 -1.70 -4.87
C ASP A 18 13.34 -0.71 -4.67
N SER A 19 12.15 -0.95 -5.24
CA SER A 19 10.98 -0.13 -4.96
C SER A 19 10.49 -0.31 -3.53
N GLU A 20 10.67 -1.49 -2.91
CA GLU A 20 10.42 -1.66 -1.47
C GLU A 20 11.27 -0.70 -0.61
N LYS A 21 12.46 -0.29 -1.08
CA LYS A 21 13.28 0.73 -0.41
C LYS A 21 12.79 2.16 -0.66
N ARG A 22 11.99 2.39 -1.71
CA ARG A 22 11.42 3.70 -2.04
C ARG A 22 10.19 4.03 -1.21
N TYR A 23 9.47 3.01 -0.74
CA TYR A 23 8.33 3.21 0.15
C TYR A 23 8.78 3.08 1.60
N ARG A 24 8.59 4.15 2.37
CA ARG A 24 8.84 4.12 3.81
C ARG A 24 7.66 3.46 4.50
N ASN A 25 7.69 2.13 4.51
CA ASN A 25 6.71 1.29 5.20
C ASN A 25 6.75 1.54 6.73
N PRO A 26 5.61 1.38 7.45
CA PRO A 26 4.27 1.12 6.91
C PRO A 26 3.58 2.40 6.39
N GLY A 27 2.56 2.21 5.57
CA GLY A 27 1.59 3.26 5.21
C GLY A 27 0.21 3.00 5.81
N MET A 28 -0.62 4.03 5.88
CA MET A 28 -2.00 3.98 6.34
C MET A 28 -2.97 4.24 5.18
N ILE A 29 -4.00 3.41 5.06
CA ILE A 29 -5.05 3.62 4.06
C ILE A 29 -5.91 4.83 4.46
N LEU A 30 -5.96 5.83 3.58
CA LEU A 30 -6.84 6.99 3.71
C LEU A 30 -8.18 6.76 3.01
N GLU A 31 -8.16 6.13 1.83
CA GLU A 31 -9.34 5.92 1.00
C GLU A 31 -9.28 4.57 0.28
N LYS A 32 -10.45 4.04 -0.04
CA LYS A 32 -10.62 2.82 -0.85
C LYS A 32 -11.51 3.16 -2.05
N ASP A 33 -11.00 2.91 -3.24
CA ASP A 33 -11.76 2.99 -4.49
C ASP A 33 -11.98 1.57 -5.04
N ASP A 34 -13.22 1.11 -5.01
CA ASP A 34 -13.69 -0.16 -5.56
C ASP A 34 -14.72 0.03 -6.70
N SER A 35 -14.81 1.23 -7.27
CA SER A 35 -15.71 1.54 -8.39
C SER A 35 -15.34 0.79 -9.68
N HIS A 36 -14.10 0.32 -9.79
CA HIS A 36 -13.56 -0.39 -10.94
C HIS A 36 -13.29 -1.87 -10.65
N ARG A 37 -13.05 -2.66 -11.71
CA ARG A 37 -12.72 -4.09 -11.63
C ARG A 37 -11.49 -4.40 -10.76
N GLN A 38 -10.64 -3.40 -10.47
CA GLN A 38 -9.49 -3.51 -9.58
C GLN A 38 -9.59 -2.51 -8.44
N VAL A 39 -9.50 -3.00 -7.20
CA VAL A 39 -9.53 -2.16 -6.00
C VAL A 39 -8.21 -1.40 -5.86
N LYS A 40 -8.32 -0.08 -5.68
CA LYS A 40 -7.22 0.84 -5.41
C LYS A 40 -7.36 1.45 -4.02
N TYR A 41 -6.23 1.83 -3.43
CA TYR A 41 -6.18 2.47 -2.13
C TYR A 41 -5.30 3.71 -2.18
N THR A 42 -5.79 4.81 -1.63
CA THR A 42 -4.97 5.99 -1.35
C THR A 42 -4.28 5.76 0.00
N ILE A 43 -2.95 5.84 0.02
CA ILE A 43 -2.13 5.46 1.18
C ILE A 43 -1.20 6.62 1.52
N MET A 44 -1.13 6.98 2.80
CA MET A 44 -0.12 7.87 3.35
C MET A 44 1.01 7.04 3.98
N TRP A 45 2.22 7.19 3.48
CA TRP A 45 3.41 6.48 3.93
C TRP A 45 4.07 7.16 5.13
N ALA A 46 4.98 6.48 5.83
CA ALA A 46 5.64 7.01 7.02
C ALA A 46 6.54 8.24 6.74
N ASP A 47 6.90 8.49 5.48
CA ASP A 47 7.60 9.71 5.06
C ASP A 47 6.67 10.88 4.72
N GLY A 48 5.36 10.70 4.87
CA GLY A 48 4.33 11.69 4.53
C GLY A 48 3.92 11.72 3.07
N ARG A 49 4.53 10.89 2.20
CA ARG A 49 4.12 10.78 0.81
C ARG A 49 2.74 10.12 0.70
N ILE A 50 1.92 10.58 -0.23
CA ILE A 50 0.64 9.95 -0.57
C ILE A 50 0.75 9.30 -1.95
N THR A 51 0.34 8.04 -2.07
CA THR A 51 0.23 7.35 -3.36
C THR A 51 -1.06 6.55 -3.48
N THR A 52 -1.42 6.18 -4.71
CA THR A 52 -2.55 5.31 -5.00
C THR A 52 -2.04 3.96 -5.48
N GLU A 53 -2.27 2.91 -4.71
CA GLU A 53 -1.75 1.57 -5.01
C GLU A 53 -2.88 0.57 -5.25
N HIS A 54 -2.60 -0.41 -6.11
CA HIS A 54 -3.51 -1.54 -6.32
C HIS A 54 -3.43 -2.52 -5.14
N ASN A 55 -4.55 -3.18 -4.84
CA ASN A 55 -4.63 -4.22 -3.81
C ASN A 55 -3.54 -5.30 -3.93
N GLY A 56 -3.08 -5.60 -5.14
CA GLY A 56 -2.03 -6.61 -5.38
C GLY A 56 -0.62 -6.19 -4.96
N TYR A 57 -0.37 -4.90 -4.73
CA TYR A 57 0.94 -4.37 -4.35
C TYR A 57 1.05 -4.01 -2.87
N ILE A 58 0.05 -4.33 -2.07
CA ILE A 58 0.05 -3.98 -0.66
C ILE A 58 -0.41 -5.17 0.18
N LYS A 59 0.17 -5.28 1.38
CA LYS A 59 -0.17 -6.31 2.34
C LYS A 59 -0.44 -5.68 3.69
N ARG A 60 -1.56 -6.07 4.32
CA ARG A 60 -1.93 -5.60 5.66
C ARG A 60 -0.86 -6.02 6.67
N VAL A 61 -0.48 -5.11 7.54
CA VAL A 61 0.34 -5.41 8.72
C VAL A 61 -0.54 -6.16 9.72
N VAL A 62 -0.14 -7.36 10.10
CA VAL A 62 -0.84 -8.16 11.12
C VAL A 62 0.04 -8.15 12.36
N SER A 63 -0.39 -7.45 13.40
CA SER A 63 0.25 -7.55 14.71
C SER A 63 -0.04 -8.95 15.26
N SER A 64 1.02 -9.68 15.60
CA SER A 64 0.94 -10.99 16.26
C SER A 64 0.58 -10.83 17.73
#